data_AF-D3D1R4-F1
#
_entry.id   AF-D3D1R4-F1
#
_cell.length_a   1.000
_cell.length_b   1.000
_cell.length_c   1.000
_cell.angle_alpha   90.00
_cell.angle_beta   90.00
_cell.angle_gamma   90.00
#
_symmetry.space_group_name_H-M   'P 1'
#
loop_
_entity.id
_entity.type
_entity.pdbx_description
1 polymer ?
#
loop_
_entity_poly.entity_id
_entity_poly.type
_entity_poly.pdbx_seq_one_letter_code
_entity_poly.pdbx_strand_id
1 'polypeptide(L)'
;MTTWMWEARAAQGRVADLEAWAWVAVRGQEAEIYLGRGASSGLVVILLHIGGGGLEADTVGPPLPDPPVGLVTGTVHAWQFERADPRLDRSDRVG
;
A
#
# COMPACT_ATOMS: atom_id res chain seq x y z
N MET A 1 1.47 -2.54 -16.17
CA MET A 1 2.07 -2.62 -14.82
C MET A 1 0.97 -2.25 -13.85
N THR A 2 0.54 -3.22 -13.05
CA THR A 2 -0.59 -3.05 -12.13
C THR A 2 -0.03 -2.69 -10.77
N THR A 3 -0.64 -1.72 -10.10
CA THR A 3 -0.26 -1.33 -8.74
C THR A 3 -1.40 -1.68 -7.80
N TRP A 4 -1.08 -2.19 -6.63
CA TRP A 4 -2.03 -2.33 -5.54
C TRP A 4 -1.84 -1.21 -4.53
N MET A 5 -2.93 -0.63 -4.05
CA MET A 5 -2.94 0.23 -2.88
C MET A 5 -3.51 -0.58 -1.72
N TRP A 6 -2.75 -0.62 -0.63
CA TRP A 6 -3.16 -1.17 0.65
C TRP A 6 -3.18 -0.05 1.68
N GLU A 7 -4.23 0.02 2.49
CA GLU A 7 -4.40 1.03 3.52
C GLU A 7 -4.91 0.39 4.79
N ALA A 8 -4.28 0.71 5.92
CA ALA A 8 -4.83 0.41 7.23
C ALA A 8 -4.47 1.48 8.26
N ARG A 9 -5.30 1.54 9.31
CA ARG A 9 -5.05 2.37 10.48
C ARG A 9 -4.49 1.51 11.59
N ALA A 10 -3.38 1.93 12.19
CA ALA A 10 -2.82 1.31 13.38
C ALA A 10 -3.78 1.44 14.56
N ALA A 11 -3.84 0.39 15.38
CA ALA A 11 -4.43 0.49 16.71
C ALA A 11 -3.65 1.50 17.57
N GLN A 12 -4.28 2.00 18.64
CA GLN A 12 -3.69 3.03 19.50
C GLN A 12 -2.33 2.58 20.05
N GLY A 13 -1.30 3.40 19.85
CA GLY A 13 0.07 3.11 20.29
C GLY A 13 0.83 2.09 19.41
N ARG A 14 0.25 1.61 18.31
CA ARG A 14 0.81 0.55 17.46
C ARG A 14 1.39 1.03 16.13
N VAL A 15 1.54 2.34 15.94
CA VAL A 15 1.99 2.91 14.66
C VAL A 15 3.37 2.38 14.25
N ALA A 16 4.33 2.37 15.17
CA ALA A 16 5.68 1.87 14.91
C ALA A 16 5.68 0.37 14.60
N ASP A 17 4.84 -0.41 15.27
CA ASP A 17 4.71 -1.85 15.01
C ASP A 17 4.09 -2.11 13.63
N LEU A 18 3.10 -1.29 13.22
CA LEU A 18 2.47 -1.41 11.91
C LEU A 18 3.45 -1.03 10.80
N GLU A 19 4.25 0.00 11.01
CA GLU A 19 5.33 0.38 10.11
C GLU A 19 6.37 -0.76 9.98
N ALA A 20 6.83 -1.32 11.09
CA ALA A 20 7.79 -2.43 11.08
C ALA A 20 7.22 -3.67 10.37
N TRP A 21 5.94 -3.98 10.59
CA TRP A 21 5.25 -5.03 9.86
C TRP A 21 5.20 -4.73 8.35
N ALA A 22 4.87 -3.50 7.95
CA ALA A 22 4.77 -3.11 6.54
C ALA A 22 6.11 -3.33 5.81
N TRP A 23 7.23 -2.95 6.43
CA TRP A 23 8.58 -3.20 5.89
C TRP A 23 8.89 -4.69 5.69
N VAL A 24 8.41 -5.55 6.60
CA VAL A 24 8.56 -7.00 6.45
C VAL A 24 7.63 -7.54 5.37
N ALA A 25 6.40 -7.05 5.31
CA ALA A 25 5.38 -7.49 4.37
C ALA A 25 5.77 -7.23 2.91
N VAL A 26 6.41 -6.10 2.62
CA VAL A 26 6.84 -5.73 1.25
C VAL A 26 8.24 -6.22 0.87
N ARG A 27 8.89 -7.00 1.73
CA ARG A 27 10.29 -7.38 1.53
C ARG A 27 10.49 -8.11 0.20
N GLY A 28 11.38 -7.58 -0.63
CA GLY A 28 11.70 -8.17 -1.94
C GLY A 28 10.69 -7.81 -3.04
N GLN A 29 9.74 -6.92 -2.74
CA GLN A 29 8.79 -6.38 -3.71
C GLN A 29 9.12 -4.90 -3.98
N GLU A 30 8.76 -4.42 -5.16
CA GLU A 30 8.84 -3.00 -5.48
C GLU A 30 7.65 -2.29 -4.82
N ALA A 31 7.90 -1.49 -3.79
CA ALA A 31 6.85 -0.86 -3.01
C ALA A 31 7.24 0.51 -2.46
N GLU A 32 6.23 1.34 -2.23
CA GLU A 32 6.34 2.63 -1.54
C GLU A 32 5.47 2.58 -0.26
N ILE A 33 6.01 3.06 0.86
CA ILE A 33 5.30 3.12 2.15
C ILE A 33 5.11 4.58 2.55
N TYR A 34 3.87 4.95 2.85
CA TYR A 34 3.47 6.28 3.26
C TYR A 34 2.87 6.25 4.66
N LEU A 35 3.35 7.14 5.53
CA LEU A 35 2.84 7.31 6.88
C LEU A 35 1.97 8.56 6.96
N GLY A 36 0.74 8.40 7.43
CA GLY A 36 -0.18 9.50 7.64
C GLY A 36 0.32 10.48 8.71
N ARG A 37 0.09 11.77 8.48
CA ARG A 37 0.47 12.86 9.39
C ARG A 37 -0.77 13.70 9.73
N GLY A 38 -0.73 14.44 10.84
CA GLY A 38 -1.83 15.30 11.27
C GLY A 38 -3.14 14.51 11.48
N ALA A 39 -4.20 14.89 10.79
CA ALA A 39 -5.50 14.21 10.85
C ALA A 39 -5.45 12.74 10.40
N SER A 40 -4.49 12.38 9.54
CA SER A 40 -4.27 11.01 9.08
C SER A 40 -3.26 10.24 9.94
N SER A 41 -2.83 10.80 11.08
CA SER A 41 -1.87 10.13 11.97
C SER A 41 -2.32 8.70 12.31
N GLY A 42 -1.37 7.77 12.22
CA GLY A 42 -1.61 6.33 12.43
C GLY A 42 -2.16 5.57 11.21
N LEU A 43 -2.35 6.22 10.07
CA LEU A 43 -2.60 5.54 8.80
C LEU A 43 -1.27 5.09 8.17
N VAL A 44 -1.24 3.88 7.62
CA VAL A 44 -0.15 3.37 6.79
C VAL A 44 -0.73 2.99 5.44
N VAL A 45 -0.16 3.56 4.38
CA VAL A 45 -0.53 3.26 2.99
C VAL A 45 0.67 2.64 2.29
N ILE A 46 0.44 1.56 1.56
CA ILE A 46 1.44 0.85 0.79
C ILE A 46 1.01 0.84 -0.67
N LEU A 47 1.88 1.31 -1.57
CA LEU A 47 1.74 1.12 -3.00
C LEU A 47 2.67 -0.01 -3.42
N LEU A 48 2.11 -1.10 -3.95
CA LEU A 48 2.85 -2.28 -4.36
C LEU A 48 2.82 -2.42 -5.88
N HIS A 49 3.99 -2.46 -6.50
CA HIS A 49 4.17 -2.52 -7.94
C HIS A 49 4.39 -3.95 -8.41
N ILE A 50 3.42 -4.48 -9.17
CA ILE A 50 3.50 -5.83 -9.74
C ILE A 50 3.94 -5.73 -11.20
N GLY A 51 5.19 -6.16 -11.45
CA GLY A 51 5.73 -6.33 -12.80
C GLY A 51 4.95 -7.38 -13.56
N GLY A 52 4.62 -7.12 -14.83
CA GLY A 52 3.73 -7.94 -15.67
C GLY A 52 4.27 -9.32 -16.08
N GLY A 53 5.16 -9.93 -15.30
CA GLY A 53 5.68 -11.26 -15.55
C GLY A 53 6.02 -11.95 -14.24
N GLY A 54 5.21 -12.94 -13.87
CA GLY A 54 5.59 -13.96 -12.90
C GLY A 54 4.96 -13.89 -11.51
N LEU A 55 3.65 -13.76 -11.43
CA LEU A 55 2.85 -14.60 -10.55
C LEU A 55 1.54 -14.85 -11.27
N GLU A 56 1.22 -16.12 -11.45
CA GLU A 56 -0.03 -16.64 -11.99
C GLU A 56 -1.17 -15.67 -11.67
N ALA A 57 -1.82 -15.17 -12.72
CA ALA A 57 -2.92 -14.20 -12.68
C ALA A 57 -4.20 -14.73 -11.99
N ASP A 58 -4.07 -15.73 -11.12
CA ASP A 58 -5.10 -16.41 -10.36
C ASP A 58 -4.89 -16.32 -8.84
N THR A 59 -3.98 -15.46 -8.35
CA THR A 59 -3.99 -15.11 -6.92
C THR A 59 -5.19 -14.20 -6.65
N VAL A 60 -6.34 -14.80 -6.39
CA VAL A 60 -7.61 -14.13 -6.02
C VAL A 60 -7.46 -13.56 -4.61
N GLY A 61 -6.66 -12.51 -4.45
CA GLY A 61 -6.47 -11.88 -3.15
C GLY A 61 -5.50 -10.70 -3.17
N PRO A 62 -5.52 -9.85 -2.13
CA PRO A 62 -4.53 -8.81 -1.94
C PRO A 62 -3.12 -9.44 -1.91
N PRO A 63 -2.11 -8.77 -2.47
CA PRO A 63 -0.75 -9.30 -2.56
C PRO A 63 0.04 -9.23 -1.25
N LEU A 64 -0.53 -8.63 -0.20
CA LEU A 64 0.08 -8.53 1.12
C LEU A 64 -0.65 -9.46 2.11
N PRO A 65 0.07 -10.09 3.04
CA PRO A 65 -0.56 -10.87 4.10
C PRO A 65 -1.42 -9.97 5.00
N ASP A 66 -2.33 -10.57 5.77
CA ASP A 66 -3.04 -9.83 6.80
C ASP A 66 -2.10 -9.42 7.95
N PRO A 67 -2.26 -8.20 8.50
CA PRO A 67 -1.51 -7.78 9.67
C PRO A 67 -1.93 -8.60 10.91
N PRO A 68 -1.01 -8.83 11.86
CA PRO A 68 -1.32 -9.47 13.14
C PRO A 68 -2.54 -8.88 13.85
N VAL A 69 -3.29 -9.72 14.55
CA VAL A 69 -4.50 -9.29 15.27
C VAL A 69 -4.17 -8.19 16.27
N GLY A 70 -5.00 -7.14 16.30
CA GLY A 70 -4.82 -5.98 17.18
C GLY A 70 -3.69 -5.03 16.78
N LEU A 71 -3.02 -5.26 15.65
CA LEU A 71 -2.07 -4.30 15.08
C LEU A 71 -2.80 -3.13 14.40
N VAL A 72 -3.93 -3.42 13.76
CA VAL A 72 -4.79 -2.46 13.07
C VAL A 72 -6.11 -2.25 13.81
N THR A 73 -6.74 -1.11 13.55
CA THR A 73 -8.11 -0.80 13.97
C THR A 73 -8.97 -0.49 12.74
N GLY A 74 -10.22 -0.93 12.75
CA GLY A 74 -11.12 -0.82 11.60
C GLY A 74 -10.78 -1.81 10.49
N THR A 75 -11.22 -1.47 9.28
CA THR A 75 -11.08 -2.32 8.10
C THR A 75 -9.75 -2.04 7.39
N VAL A 76 -9.07 -3.11 6.98
CA VAL A 76 -7.96 -3.03 6.03
C VAL A 76 -8.53 -2.95 4.62
N HIS A 77 -8.07 -2.00 3.84
CA HIS A 77 -8.52 -1.80 2.48
C HIS A 77 -7.40 -2.14 1.49
N ALA A 78 -7.73 -2.89 0.43
CA ALA A 78 -6.80 -3.21 -0.64
C ALA A 78 -7.51 -3.17 -2.00
N TRP A 79 -6.95 -2.45 -2.96
CA TRP A 79 -7.51 -2.35 -4.30
C TRP A 79 -6.45 -2.15 -5.38
N GLN A 80 -6.78 -2.55 -6.60
CA GLN A 80 -5.91 -2.38 -7.76
C GLN A 80 -6.13 -1.03 -8.42
N PHE A 81 -5.05 -0.50 -9.01
CA PHE A 81 -5.12 0.62 -9.92
C PHE A 81 -4.02 0.52 -10.97
N GLU A 82 -4.26 1.15 -12.12
CA GLU A 82 -3.27 1.25 -13.19
C GLU A 82 -2.74 2.67 -13.26
N ARG A 83 -1.49 2.80 -13.70
CA ARG A 83 -0.92 4.11 -13.99
C ARG A 83 -1.73 4.74 -15.12
N ALA A 84 -2.25 5.94 -14.88
CA ALA A 84 -2.92 6.73 -15.91
C ALA A 84 -1.99 7.03 -17.09
N ASP A 85 -2.56 7.33 -18.27
CA ASP A 85 -1.76 7.77 -19.42
C ASP A 85 -0.91 8.98 -19.00
N PRO A 86 0.41 9.01 -19.29
CA PRO A 86 1.28 10.14 -18.95
C PRO A 86 0.77 11.50 -19.45
N ARG A 87 -0.05 11.54 -20.50
CA ARG A 87 -0.69 12.77 -21.00
C ARG A 87 -1.71 13.39 -20.03
N LEU A 88 -2.18 12.61 -19.06
CA LEU A 88 -3.04 13.08 -17.97
C LEU A 88 -2.22 13.65 -16.80
N ASP A 89 -0.91 13.38 -16.74
CA ASP A 89 0.01 14.04 -15.84
C ASP A 89 0.26 15.47 -16.34
N ARG A 90 -0.67 16.37 -16.03
CA ARG A 90 -0.60 17.79 -16.42
C ARG A 90 0.42 18.59 -15.61
N SER A 91 1.16 17.94 -14.71
CA SER A 91 2.16 18.59 -13.85
C SER A 91 3.26 19.30 -14.65
N ASP A 92 3.50 18.87 -15.89
CA ASP A 92 4.57 19.39 -16.75
C ASP A 92 4.18 20.62 -17.58
N ARG A 93 2.91 21.05 -17.56
CA ARG A 93 2.40 22.12 -18.45
C ARG A 93 2.28 23.50 -17.83
N VAL A 94 2.71 23.67 -16.59
CA VAL A 94 2.74 24.97 -15.91
C VAL A 94 4.19 25.29 -15.53
N GLY A 95 5.01 25.48 -16.57
CA GLY A 95 6.33 26.10 -16.50
C GLY A 95 6.28 27.53 -17.00
#